data_AF-A0A5C5V499-F1
#
_entry.id   AF-A0A5C5V499-F1
#
_cell.length_a   1.000
_cell.length_b   1.000
_cell.length_c   1.000
_cell.angle_alpha   90.00
_cell.angle_beta   90.00
_cell.angle_gamma   90.00
#
_symmetry.space_group_name_H-M   'P 1'
#
loop_
_entity.id
_entity.type
_entity.pdbx_description
1 polymer ?
#
loop_
_entity_poly.entity_id
_entity_poly.type
_entity_poly.pdbx_seq_one_letter_code
_entity_poly.pdbx_strand_id
1 'polypeptide(L)'
;MPVSNDIQELVHAQFGPQAESAIYLLEQYGTDPAHGEVDRVHAAIVQLAARDLRTVERLVEEARHDYRNLLYWLRFDKDGDPPPLATFIRAEEAILTADIPSELRGAAVTLVLLEGPDYEPRVLDVNPTPEEIDAHVHQQPWDQLTFFVAQLNDNHWLEGSGSLKPEDGLSARCKIGGKEYVTSQAPQSLDEIVALLASFAQKDGRWRTMVEWG
;
A
#
# COMPACT_ATOMS: atom_id res chain seq x y z
N MET A 1 13.09 2.91 -19.74
CA MET A 1 13.29 4.31 -20.19
C MET A 1 14.73 4.69 -19.89
N PRO A 2 15.44 5.45 -20.73
CA PRO A 2 16.82 5.84 -20.43
C PRO A 2 16.87 6.66 -19.14
N VAL A 3 17.86 6.39 -18.29
CA VAL A 3 18.10 7.15 -17.05
C VAL A 3 18.53 8.57 -17.41
N SER A 4 17.97 9.58 -16.75
CA SER A 4 18.31 10.99 -17.01
C SER A 4 19.76 11.32 -16.63
N ASN A 5 20.35 12.33 -17.27
CA ASN A 5 21.76 12.69 -17.07
C ASN A 5 22.08 12.98 -15.59
N ASP A 6 21.18 13.66 -14.87
CA ASP A 6 21.35 13.99 -13.46
C ASP A 6 21.47 12.72 -12.59
N ILE A 7 20.66 11.70 -12.89
CA ILE A 7 20.73 10.40 -12.21
C ILE A 7 21.98 9.63 -12.63
N GLN A 8 22.39 9.69 -13.91
CA GLN A 8 23.65 9.07 -14.34
C GLN A 8 24.84 9.65 -13.58
N GLU A 9 24.92 10.98 -13.44
CA GLU A 9 25.97 11.65 -12.67
C GLU A 9 25.96 11.20 -11.19
N LEU A 10 24.78 11.10 -10.58
CA LEU A 10 24.63 10.60 -9.22
C LEU A 10 25.09 9.14 -9.07
N VAL A 11 24.71 8.27 -10.01
CA VAL A 11 25.10 6.85 -10.02
C VAL A 11 26.61 6.70 -10.21
N HIS A 12 27.21 7.44 -11.15
CA HIS A 12 28.67 7.45 -11.33
C HIS A 12 29.40 7.91 -10.08
N ALA A 13 28.91 8.94 -9.39
CA ALA A 13 29.49 9.42 -8.15
C ALA A 13 29.41 8.39 -7.00
N GLN A 14 28.32 7.63 -6.91
CA GLN A 14 28.09 6.69 -5.81
C GLN A 14 28.67 5.29 -6.05
N PHE A 15 28.51 4.74 -7.25
CA PHE A 15 28.84 3.35 -7.58
C PHE A 15 30.20 3.19 -8.29
N GLY A 16 30.80 4.28 -8.79
CA GLY A 16 32.13 4.26 -9.39
C GLY A 16 32.24 3.23 -10.54
N PRO A 17 33.14 2.24 -10.46
CA PRO A 17 33.27 1.20 -11.50
C PRO A 17 32.01 0.37 -11.75
N GLN A 18 31.06 0.35 -10.81
CA GLN A 18 29.79 -0.39 -10.92
C GLN A 18 28.65 0.44 -11.52
N ALA A 19 28.90 1.70 -11.88
CA ALA A 19 27.87 2.63 -12.32
C ALA A 19 27.08 2.12 -13.53
N GLU A 20 27.75 1.57 -14.55
CA GLU A 20 27.09 1.02 -15.74
C GLU A 20 26.11 -0.11 -15.41
N SER A 21 26.48 -0.97 -14.44
CA SER A 21 25.60 -2.05 -13.99
C SER A 21 24.39 -1.51 -13.21
N ALA A 22 24.59 -0.48 -12.39
CA ALA A 22 23.49 0.19 -11.68
C ALA A 22 22.54 0.90 -12.67
N ILE A 23 23.07 1.61 -13.66
CA ILE A 23 22.28 2.26 -14.73
C ILE A 23 21.45 1.22 -15.48
N TYR A 24 22.07 0.11 -15.90
CA TYR A 24 21.37 -0.96 -16.59
C TYR A 24 20.18 -1.54 -15.80
N LEU A 25 20.34 -1.70 -14.48
CA LEU A 25 19.25 -2.14 -13.60
C LEU A 25 18.15 -1.09 -13.48
N LEU A 26 18.50 0.20 -13.30
CA LEU A 26 17.53 1.29 -13.21
C LEU A 26 16.69 1.43 -14.49
N GLU A 27 17.29 1.23 -15.66
CA GLU A 27 16.59 1.29 -16.96
C GLU A 27 15.48 0.25 -17.13
N GLN A 28 15.47 -0.81 -16.29
CA GLN A 28 14.38 -1.79 -16.25
C GLN A 28 13.10 -1.21 -15.62
N TYR A 29 13.20 -0.15 -14.82
CA TYR A 29 12.05 0.63 -14.35
C TYR A 29 11.69 1.74 -15.35
N GLY A 30 10.40 2.01 -15.54
CA GLY A 30 9.91 2.94 -16.57
C GLY A 30 9.83 2.36 -17.99
N THR A 31 9.90 1.03 -18.17
CA THR A 31 9.59 0.39 -19.47
C THR A 31 8.10 0.13 -19.66
N ASP A 32 7.35 -0.01 -18.57
CA ASP A 32 5.89 -0.15 -18.56
C ASP A 32 5.23 1.25 -18.45
N PRO A 33 4.20 1.56 -19.26
CA PRO A 33 3.43 2.81 -19.14
C PRO A 33 2.78 3.05 -17.76
N ALA A 34 2.55 2.00 -16.97
CA ALA A 34 2.01 2.13 -15.61
C ALA A 34 3.05 2.63 -14.59
N HIS A 35 4.34 2.57 -14.92
CA HIS A 35 5.39 3.08 -14.04
C HIS A 35 5.37 4.62 -14.02
N GLY A 36 5.04 5.18 -12.86
CA GLY A 36 5.04 6.62 -12.60
C GLY A 36 6.39 7.13 -12.09
N GLU A 37 6.56 8.46 -12.14
CA GLU A 37 7.62 9.20 -11.46
C GLU A 37 9.06 8.66 -11.66
N VAL A 38 9.38 8.19 -12.88
CA VAL A 38 10.62 7.46 -13.22
C VAL A 38 11.88 8.05 -12.59
N ASP A 39 12.19 9.32 -12.86
CA ASP A 39 13.41 9.98 -12.33
C ASP A 39 13.43 10.02 -10.79
N ARG A 40 12.28 10.28 -10.15
CA ARG A 40 12.16 10.34 -8.69
C ARG A 40 12.35 8.97 -8.06
N VAL A 41 11.82 7.92 -8.70
CA VAL A 41 11.98 6.53 -8.26
C VAL A 41 13.44 6.09 -8.45
N HIS A 42 14.07 6.41 -9.58
CA HIS A 42 15.49 6.13 -9.78
C HIS A 42 16.37 6.80 -8.71
N ALA A 43 16.12 8.07 -8.40
CA ALA A 43 16.82 8.77 -7.32
C ALA A 43 16.63 8.07 -5.96
N ALA A 44 15.40 7.65 -5.64
CA ALA A 44 15.10 6.93 -4.41
C ALA A 44 15.84 5.59 -4.34
N ILE A 45 15.86 4.82 -5.43
CA ILE A 45 16.60 3.54 -5.52
C ILE A 45 18.08 3.76 -5.25
N VAL A 46 18.69 4.75 -5.91
CA VAL A 46 20.12 5.06 -5.76
C VAL A 46 20.46 5.43 -4.32
N GLN A 47 19.63 6.27 -3.68
CA GLN A 47 19.83 6.68 -2.29
C GLN A 47 19.65 5.50 -1.31
N LEU A 48 18.58 4.73 -1.45
CA LEU A 48 18.26 3.61 -0.56
C LEU A 48 19.24 2.43 -0.72
N ALA A 49 19.81 2.24 -1.91
CA ALA A 49 20.72 1.14 -2.17
C ALA A 49 22.10 1.29 -1.50
N ALA A 50 22.45 2.49 -1.04
CA ALA A 50 23.68 2.74 -0.30
C ALA A 50 24.94 2.12 -0.94
N ARG A 51 25.06 2.23 -2.28
CA ARG A 51 26.16 1.69 -3.12
C ARG A 51 26.21 0.16 -3.25
N ASP A 52 25.12 -0.56 -2.95
CA ASP A 52 25.02 -2.01 -3.15
C ASP A 52 24.15 -2.35 -4.37
N LEU A 53 24.76 -2.93 -5.41
CA LEU A 53 24.08 -3.37 -6.63
C LEU A 53 22.97 -4.40 -6.37
N ARG A 54 23.13 -5.30 -5.40
CA ARG A 54 22.07 -6.28 -5.08
C ARG A 54 20.84 -5.59 -4.52
N THR A 55 21.06 -4.53 -3.75
CA THR A 55 19.97 -3.70 -3.24
C THR A 55 19.33 -2.89 -4.36
N VAL A 56 20.08 -2.36 -5.34
CA VAL A 56 19.50 -1.73 -6.55
C VAL A 56 18.56 -2.68 -7.27
N GLU A 57 18.99 -3.91 -7.56
CA GLU A 57 18.18 -4.92 -8.25
C GLU A 57 16.87 -5.20 -7.50
N ARG A 58 16.95 -5.43 -6.18
CA ARG A 58 15.76 -5.67 -5.35
C ARG A 58 14.80 -4.48 -5.32
N LEU A 59 15.33 -3.25 -5.22
CA LEU A 59 14.54 -2.03 -5.18
C LEU A 59 13.88 -1.70 -6.53
N VAL A 60 14.54 -2.03 -7.65
CA VAL A 60 13.92 -1.96 -8.98
C VAL A 60 12.73 -2.92 -9.07
N GLU A 61 12.87 -4.15 -8.60
CA GLU A 61 11.76 -5.11 -8.64
C GLU A 61 10.59 -4.68 -7.75
N GLU A 62 10.89 -4.14 -6.55
CA GLU A 62 9.86 -3.56 -5.69
C GLU A 62 9.16 -2.37 -6.36
N ALA A 63 9.90 -1.49 -7.05
CA ALA A 63 9.34 -0.35 -7.74
C ALA A 63 8.35 -0.74 -8.84
N ARG A 64 8.64 -1.83 -9.56
CA ARG A 64 7.77 -2.37 -10.61
C ARG A 64 6.44 -2.89 -10.05
N HIS A 65 6.41 -3.30 -8.79
CA HIS A 65 5.17 -3.68 -8.10
C HIS A 65 4.43 -2.46 -7.58
N ASP A 66 5.09 -1.64 -6.74
CA ASP A 66 4.54 -0.41 -6.21
C ASP A 66 5.65 0.59 -5.83
N TYR A 67 5.93 1.54 -6.73
CA TYR A 67 6.97 2.54 -6.50
C TYR A 67 6.69 3.47 -5.32
N ARG A 68 5.44 3.60 -4.87
CA ARG A 68 5.07 4.46 -3.74
C ARG A 68 5.72 3.97 -2.44
N ASN A 69 5.98 2.66 -2.32
CA ASN A 69 6.73 2.09 -1.18
C ASN A 69 8.12 2.70 -1.05
N LEU A 70 8.86 2.83 -2.16
CA LEU A 70 10.19 3.44 -2.14
C LEU A 70 10.15 4.92 -1.79
N LEU A 71 9.19 5.65 -2.37
CA LEU A 71 9.02 7.07 -2.08
C LEU A 71 8.60 7.32 -0.62
N TYR A 72 7.84 6.40 -0.04
CA TYR A 72 7.51 6.38 1.37
C TYR A 72 8.75 6.09 2.22
N TRP A 73 9.54 5.05 1.91
CA TRP A 73 10.75 4.71 2.67
C TRP A 73 11.78 5.83 2.68
N LEU A 74 11.87 6.62 1.60
CA LEU A 74 12.73 7.78 1.53
C LEU A 74 12.33 8.91 2.50
N ARG A 75 11.06 8.96 2.93
CA ARG A 75 10.49 10.05 3.75
C ARG A 75 10.44 9.77 5.26
N PHE A 76 10.45 8.52 5.70
CA PHE A 76 9.93 8.13 7.03
C PHE A 76 10.94 7.63 8.06
N ASP A 77 12.15 8.15 8.05
CA ASP A 77 13.02 8.02 9.23
C ASP A 77 13.38 9.40 9.80
N LYS A 78 13.63 9.43 11.11
CA LYS A 78 13.86 10.66 11.89
C LYS A 78 15.36 10.91 12.10
N ASP A 79 16.21 9.97 11.70
CA ASP A 79 17.64 9.90 11.97
C ASP A 79 18.50 9.77 10.69
N GLY A 80 17.90 9.74 9.50
CA GLY A 80 18.55 9.59 8.20
C GLY A 80 18.83 8.14 7.77
N ASP A 81 18.45 7.14 8.56
CA ASP A 81 18.63 5.72 8.27
C ASP A 81 17.41 5.16 7.51
N PRO A 82 17.59 4.45 6.38
CA PRO A 82 16.46 3.78 5.74
C PRO A 82 15.79 2.88 6.78
N PRO A 83 14.44 2.88 6.91
CA PRO A 83 13.78 1.91 7.77
C PRO A 83 14.35 0.55 7.38
N PRO A 84 14.72 -0.32 8.35
CA PRO A 84 15.33 -1.60 8.03
C PRO A 84 14.44 -2.21 6.96
N LEU A 85 14.98 -2.35 5.74
CA LEU A 85 14.25 -2.86 4.58
C LEU A 85 13.56 -4.08 5.14
N ALA A 86 12.23 -4.01 5.31
CA ALA A 86 11.61 -5.00 6.14
C ALA A 86 12.09 -6.33 5.57
N THR A 87 12.51 -7.26 6.43
CA THR A 87 12.46 -8.65 6.03
C THR A 87 10.98 -8.93 5.81
N PHE A 88 10.44 -8.42 4.71
CA PHE A 88 9.52 -9.10 3.84
C PHE A 88 10.28 -10.38 3.47
N ILE A 89 10.33 -11.30 4.42
CA ILE A 89 9.92 -12.63 4.12
C ILE A 89 8.52 -12.39 3.54
N ARG A 90 8.46 -12.10 2.22
CA ARG A 90 7.33 -12.51 1.43
C ARG A 90 7.29 -13.98 1.79
N ALA A 91 6.43 -14.36 2.73
CA ALA A 91 6.01 -15.73 2.78
C ALA A 91 5.57 -15.96 1.34
N GLU A 92 6.32 -16.79 0.62
CA GLU A 92 5.95 -17.22 -0.72
C GLU A 92 4.46 -17.54 -0.61
N GLU A 93 3.64 -16.68 -1.22
CA GLU A 93 2.18 -16.75 -1.15
C GLU A 93 1.61 -16.68 0.29
N ALA A 94 1.62 -15.50 0.93
CA ALA A 94 0.72 -15.24 2.06
C ALA A 94 -0.73 -15.16 1.57
N ILE A 95 -1.27 -16.26 1.05
CA ILE A 95 -2.68 -16.39 0.74
C ILE A 95 -3.42 -16.14 2.07
N LEU A 96 -4.25 -15.11 2.10
CA LEU A 96 -5.12 -14.83 3.23
C LEU A 96 -6.13 -15.96 3.38
N THR A 97 -5.72 -17.00 4.10
CA THR A 97 -6.56 -18.17 4.42
C THR A 97 -7.33 -17.97 5.72
N ALA A 98 -6.84 -17.10 6.59
CA ALA A 98 -7.47 -16.77 7.86
C ALA A 98 -8.82 -16.07 7.63
N ASP A 99 -9.86 -16.58 8.27
CA ASP A 99 -11.20 -15.98 8.28
C ASP A 99 -11.47 -15.31 9.63
N ILE A 100 -12.56 -14.57 9.71
CA ILE A 100 -13.11 -14.10 10.99
C ILE A 100 -13.45 -15.34 11.84
N PRO A 101 -12.90 -15.45 13.06
CA PRO A 101 -13.17 -16.56 13.96
C PRO A 101 -14.68 -16.75 14.21
N SER A 102 -15.11 -18.01 14.34
CA SER A 102 -16.54 -18.36 14.48
C SER A 102 -17.22 -17.67 15.67
N GLU A 103 -16.48 -17.46 16.75
CA GLU A 103 -16.89 -16.77 17.97
C GLU A 103 -17.15 -15.28 17.77
N LEU A 104 -16.56 -14.67 16.74
CA LEU A 104 -16.78 -13.25 16.38
C LEU A 104 -17.91 -13.07 15.36
N ARG A 105 -18.56 -14.15 14.88
CA ARG A 105 -19.65 -14.02 13.90
C ARG A 105 -20.84 -13.22 14.41
N GLY A 106 -21.13 -13.29 15.70
CA GLY A 106 -22.17 -12.50 16.36
C GLY A 106 -21.72 -11.13 16.87
N ALA A 107 -20.43 -10.81 16.78
CA ALA A 107 -19.92 -9.53 17.27
C ALA A 107 -20.36 -8.38 16.36
N ALA A 108 -20.56 -7.20 16.95
CA ALA A 108 -20.93 -6.02 16.20
C ALA A 108 -19.75 -5.50 15.39
N VAL A 109 -20.01 -5.01 14.17
CA VAL A 109 -19.01 -4.34 13.33
C VAL A 109 -19.22 -2.85 13.42
N THR A 110 -18.20 -2.08 13.75
CA THR A 110 -18.26 -0.62 13.75
C THR A 110 -17.63 -0.08 12.47
N LEU A 111 -18.33 0.83 11.78
CA LEU A 111 -17.74 1.59 10.68
C LEU A 111 -17.12 2.87 11.22
N VAL A 112 -15.83 3.06 10.96
CA VAL A 112 -15.05 4.19 11.45
C VAL A 112 -14.46 4.94 10.26
N LEU A 113 -14.55 6.27 10.31
CA LEU A 113 -13.88 7.17 9.37
C LEU A 113 -12.69 7.83 10.07
N LEU A 114 -11.56 7.88 9.37
CA LEU A 114 -10.43 8.73 9.74
C LEU A 114 -10.16 9.67 8.56
N GLU A 115 -10.26 10.96 8.83
CA GLU A 115 -10.07 12.02 7.83
C GLU A 115 -9.02 13.02 8.31
N GLY A 116 -8.21 13.52 7.37
CA GLY A 116 -7.21 14.55 7.67
C GLY A 116 -7.85 15.87 8.14
N PRO A 117 -7.10 16.71 8.87
CA PRO A 117 -5.66 16.60 9.12
C PRO A 117 -5.28 15.76 10.35
N ASP A 118 -6.18 15.60 11.31
CA ASP A 118 -5.85 15.02 12.63
C ASP A 118 -6.08 13.51 12.68
N TYR A 119 -6.81 12.94 11.71
CA TYR A 119 -7.12 11.51 11.60
C TYR A 119 -7.73 10.93 12.89
N GLU A 120 -8.51 11.74 13.62
CA GLU A 120 -9.25 11.28 14.79
C GLU A 120 -10.35 10.29 14.36
N PRO A 121 -10.43 9.09 14.98
CA PRO A 121 -11.46 8.11 14.65
C PRO A 121 -12.87 8.63 14.92
N ARG A 122 -13.70 8.67 13.89
CA ARG A 122 -15.13 8.99 13.97
C ARG A 122 -15.97 7.77 13.67
N VAL A 123 -16.69 7.26 14.67
CA VAL A 123 -17.68 6.18 14.47
C VAL A 123 -18.84 6.72 13.66
N LEU A 124 -19.11 6.12 12.50
CA LEU A 124 -20.24 6.46 11.64
C LEU A 124 -21.45 5.58 11.95
N ASP A 125 -21.24 4.28 12.15
CA ASP A 125 -22.32 3.31 12.33
C ASP A 125 -21.87 2.05 13.11
N VAL A 126 -22.85 1.29 13.63
CA VAL A 126 -22.68 0.00 14.31
C VAL A 126 -23.62 -1.04 13.70
N ASN A 127 -23.03 -2.08 13.11
CA ASN A 127 -23.63 -3.05 12.21
C ASN A 127 -24.17 -2.43 10.92
N PRO A 128 -23.33 -1.70 10.18
CA PRO A 128 -23.77 -1.03 8.96
C PRO A 128 -24.25 -2.05 7.90
N THR A 129 -25.29 -1.68 7.18
CA THR A 129 -25.73 -2.33 5.95
C THR A 129 -24.82 -1.94 4.77
N PRO A 130 -24.80 -2.72 3.67
CA PRO A 130 -24.08 -2.33 2.46
C PRO A 130 -24.48 -0.95 1.92
N GLU A 131 -25.77 -0.62 2.00
CA GLU A 131 -26.31 0.67 1.55
C GLU A 131 -25.83 1.84 2.42
N GLU A 132 -25.69 1.64 3.74
CA GLU A 132 -25.11 2.64 4.66
C GLU A 132 -23.61 2.82 4.42
N ILE A 133 -22.86 1.73 4.19
CA ILE A 133 -21.43 1.79 3.81
C ILE A 133 -21.27 2.57 2.51
N ASP A 134 -22.04 2.23 1.48
CA ASP A 134 -22.04 2.91 0.19
C ASP A 134 -22.28 4.40 0.34
N ALA A 135 -23.35 4.77 1.05
CA ALA A 135 -23.70 6.16 1.29
C ALA A 135 -22.58 6.92 2.01
N HIS A 136 -21.98 6.32 3.04
CA HIS A 136 -20.91 6.97 3.79
C HIS A 136 -19.63 7.16 2.97
N VAL A 137 -19.21 6.13 2.23
CA VAL A 137 -18.02 6.15 1.38
C VAL A 137 -18.14 7.19 0.27
N HIS A 138 -19.27 7.20 -0.44
CA HIS A 138 -19.50 8.10 -1.57
C HIS A 138 -19.81 9.55 -1.16
N GLN A 139 -20.20 9.80 0.09
CA GLN A 139 -20.38 11.17 0.61
C GLN A 139 -19.06 11.88 0.94
N GLN A 140 -17.94 11.14 1.04
CA GLN A 140 -16.65 11.78 1.30
C GLN A 140 -16.07 12.39 0.03
N PRO A 141 -15.31 13.49 0.16
CA PRO A 141 -14.74 14.16 -1.01
C PRO A 141 -13.58 13.38 -1.66
N TRP A 142 -12.88 12.51 -0.91
CA TRP A 142 -11.70 11.73 -1.36
C TRP A 142 -10.61 12.57 -2.09
N ASP A 143 -10.61 13.88 -1.91
CA ASP A 143 -9.61 14.83 -2.41
C ASP A 143 -8.38 14.92 -1.49
N GLN A 144 -8.51 14.35 -0.30
CA GLN A 144 -7.47 14.11 0.68
C GLN A 144 -7.46 12.64 1.09
N LEU A 145 -6.37 12.24 1.74
CA LEU A 145 -6.23 10.88 2.26
C LEU A 145 -7.35 10.58 3.26
N THR A 146 -8.17 9.60 2.93
CA THR A 146 -9.37 9.20 3.67
C THR A 146 -9.28 7.71 4.00
N PHE A 147 -9.73 7.32 5.20
CA PHE A 147 -9.71 5.93 5.65
C PHE A 147 -11.08 5.51 6.16
N PHE A 148 -11.57 4.38 5.67
CA PHE A 148 -12.76 3.71 6.19
C PHE A 148 -12.36 2.37 6.77
N VAL A 149 -12.70 2.14 8.03
CA VAL A 149 -12.39 0.90 8.76
C VAL A 149 -13.68 0.23 9.19
N ALA A 150 -13.92 -0.99 8.73
CA ALA A 150 -14.89 -1.91 9.32
C ALA A 150 -14.20 -2.72 10.42
N GLN A 151 -14.52 -2.43 11.69
CA GLN A 151 -13.81 -2.96 12.85
C GLN A 151 -14.69 -3.87 13.71
N LEU A 152 -14.21 -5.09 14.01
CA LEU A 152 -14.79 -5.98 15.02
C LEU A 152 -14.12 -5.79 16.38
N ASN A 153 -12.78 -5.66 16.36
CA ASN A 153 -11.92 -5.38 17.52
C ASN A 153 -10.51 -5.01 17.02
N ASP A 154 -9.58 -4.81 17.95
CA ASP A 154 -8.19 -4.41 17.65
C ASP A 154 -7.40 -5.40 16.78
N ASN A 155 -7.85 -6.66 16.72
CA ASN A 155 -7.19 -7.73 15.99
C ASN A 155 -7.95 -8.20 14.74
N HIS A 156 -9.12 -7.60 14.47
CA HIS A 156 -10.03 -7.99 13.40
C HIS A 156 -10.67 -6.74 12.80
N TRP A 157 -10.09 -6.26 11.71
CA TRP A 157 -10.60 -5.12 10.96
C TRP A 157 -10.20 -5.20 9.49
N LEU A 158 -10.99 -4.55 8.64
CA LEU A 158 -10.67 -4.31 7.24
C LEU A 158 -10.78 -2.82 6.96
N GLU A 159 -9.83 -2.29 6.22
CA GLU A 159 -9.75 -0.89 5.85
C GLU A 159 -9.68 -0.75 4.32
N GLY A 160 -10.45 0.20 3.79
CA GLY A 160 -10.21 0.80 2.49
C GLY A 160 -9.76 2.25 2.68
N SER A 161 -8.70 2.66 2.00
CA SER A 161 -8.10 3.98 2.17
C SER A 161 -7.54 4.54 0.87
N GLY A 162 -7.22 5.83 0.87
CA GLY A 162 -6.56 6.49 -0.24
C GLY A 162 -7.16 7.85 -0.58
N SER A 163 -6.91 8.29 -1.81
CA SER A 163 -7.56 9.45 -2.41
C SER A 163 -7.83 9.19 -3.89
N LEU A 164 -8.76 9.94 -4.48
CA LEU A 164 -9.02 9.86 -5.92
C LEU A 164 -8.00 10.65 -6.76
N LYS A 165 -6.95 11.19 -6.13
CA LYS A 165 -5.84 11.80 -6.85
C LYS A 165 -5.01 10.70 -7.54
N PRO A 166 -4.64 10.88 -8.81
CA PRO A 166 -3.84 9.89 -9.55
C PRO A 166 -2.52 9.50 -8.86
N GLU A 167 -1.91 10.42 -8.13
CA GLU A 167 -0.63 10.20 -7.44
C GLU A 167 -0.73 9.36 -6.15
N ASP A 168 -1.87 9.40 -5.45
CA ASP A 168 -2.04 8.69 -4.18
C ASP A 168 -2.64 7.30 -4.43
N GLY A 169 -3.69 7.23 -5.26
CA GLY A 169 -4.47 6.03 -5.50
C GLY A 169 -5.23 5.52 -4.28
N LEU A 170 -5.82 4.33 -4.43
CA LEU A 170 -6.52 3.62 -3.36
C LEU A 170 -5.67 2.44 -2.86
N SER A 171 -6.01 1.95 -1.67
CA SER A 171 -5.43 0.73 -1.10
C SER A 171 -6.41 0.07 -0.15
N ALA A 172 -6.21 -1.22 0.13
CA ALA A 172 -6.89 -1.88 1.23
C ALA A 172 -5.88 -2.64 2.10
N ARG A 173 -6.17 -2.68 3.39
CA ARG A 173 -5.41 -3.46 4.37
C ARG A 173 -6.36 -4.11 5.36
N CYS A 174 -5.96 -5.21 5.95
CA CYS A 174 -6.76 -5.85 6.99
C CYS A 174 -5.87 -6.43 8.08
N LYS A 175 -6.45 -6.66 9.25
CA LYS A 175 -5.84 -7.40 10.35
C LYS A 175 -6.77 -8.51 10.78
N ILE A 176 -6.26 -9.74 10.82
CA ILE A 176 -7.01 -10.94 11.22
C ILE A 176 -6.16 -11.74 12.18
N GLY A 177 -6.68 -12.02 13.39
CA GLY A 177 -5.95 -12.75 14.41
C GLY A 177 -4.61 -12.10 14.78
N GLY A 178 -4.53 -10.77 14.68
CA GLY A 178 -3.31 -10.00 14.97
C GLY A 178 -2.28 -9.96 13.85
N LYS A 179 -2.50 -10.65 12.72
CA LYS A 179 -1.66 -10.57 11.52
C LYS A 179 -2.23 -9.54 10.56
N GLU A 180 -1.36 -8.69 10.01
CA GLU A 180 -1.72 -7.66 9.04
C GLU A 180 -1.42 -8.12 7.62
N TYR A 181 -2.29 -7.75 6.69
CA TYR A 181 -2.20 -8.04 5.26
C TYR A 181 -2.50 -6.76 4.49
N VAL A 182 -1.80 -6.54 3.39
CA VAL A 182 -2.03 -5.39 2.50
C VAL A 182 -2.34 -5.93 1.12
N THR A 183 -3.18 -5.25 0.36
CA THR A 183 -3.46 -5.67 -1.01
C THR A 183 -2.23 -5.50 -1.90
N SER A 184 -1.86 -6.52 -2.68
CA SER A 184 -0.83 -6.43 -3.71
C SER A 184 -1.30 -5.67 -4.95
N GLN A 185 -2.62 -5.65 -5.18
CA GLN A 185 -3.27 -4.82 -6.19
C GLN A 185 -4.24 -3.86 -5.52
N ALA A 186 -4.02 -2.57 -5.72
CA ALA A 186 -4.89 -1.51 -5.22
C ALA A 186 -6.33 -1.67 -5.75
N PRO A 187 -7.36 -1.39 -4.93
CA PRO A 187 -8.71 -1.19 -5.43
C PRO A 187 -8.72 -0.13 -6.55
N GLN A 188 -9.52 -0.34 -7.59
CA GLN A 188 -9.58 0.56 -8.75
C GLN A 188 -10.68 1.62 -8.63
N SER A 189 -11.59 1.47 -7.67
CA SER A 189 -12.73 2.36 -7.48
C SER A 189 -13.21 2.38 -6.03
N LEU A 190 -14.04 3.38 -5.71
CA LEU A 190 -14.74 3.43 -4.42
C LEU A 190 -15.73 2.27 -4.27
N ASP A 191 -16.35 1.81 -5.37
CA ASP A 191 -17.26 0.66 -5.36
C ASP A 191 -16.56 -0.62 -4.89
N GLU A 192 -15.28 -0.81 -5.25
CA GLU A 192 -14.49 -1.95 -4.75
C GLU A 192 -14.20 -1.84 -3.26
N ILE A 193 -13.93 -0.63 -2.75
CA ILE A 193 -13.79 -0.37 -1.30
C ILE A 193 -15.10 -0.67 -0.57
N VAL A 194 -16.24 -0.16 -1.08
CA VAL A 194 -17.57 -0.42 -0.52
C VAL A 194 -17.83 -1.92 -0.46
N ALA A 195 -17.57 -2.64 -1.55
CA ALA A 195 -17.83 -4.06 -1.64
C ALA A 195 -16.94 -4.87 -0.67
N LEU A 196 -15.67 -4.49 -0.48
CA LEU A 196 -14.77 -5.10 0.52
C LEU A 196 -15.27 -4.89 1.95
N LEU A 197 -15.59 -3.63 2.31
CA LEU A 197 -16.08 -3.27 3.64
C LEU A 197 -17.41 -3.96 3.94
N ALA A 198 -18.33 -4.00 2.97
CA ALA A 198 -19.63 -4.65 3.10
C ALA A 198 -19.50 -6.17 3.30
N SER A 199 -18.63 -6.82 2.52
CA SER A 199 -18.35 -8.25 2.68
C SER A 199 -17.75 -8.57 4.06
N PHE A 200 -16.83 -7.73 4.55
CA PHE A 200 -16.28 -7.88 5.91
C PHE A 200 -17.36 -7.66 6.99
N ALA A 201 -18.18 -6.62 6.86
CA ALA A 201 -19.27 -6.31 7.79
C ALA A 201 -20.29 -7.44 7.88
N GLN A 202 -20.62 -8.07 6.75
CA GLN A 202 -21.49 -9.24 6.66
C GLN A 202 -20.83 -10.54 7.10
N LYS A 203 -19.49 -10.55 7.26
CA LYS A 203 -18.69 -11.72 7.64
C LYS A 203 -18.91 -12.91 6.70
N ASP A 204 -19.09 -12.63 5.41
CA ASP A 204 -19.38 -13.64 4.38
C ASP A 204 -18.11 -14.25 3.75
N GLY A 205 -16.95 -13.69 4.09
CA GLY A 205 -15.64 -14.18 3.67
C GLY A 205 -15.25 -13.87 2.22
N ARG A 206 -16.11 -13.23 1.40
CA ARG A 206 -15.81 -12.89 0.00
C ARG A 206 -14.67 -11.88 -0.13
N TRP A 207 -14.53 -10.98 0.84
CA TRP A 207 -13.49 -9.95 0.90
C TRP A 207 -12.06 -10.51 0.78
N ARG A 208 -11.84 -11.78 1.17
CA ARG A 208 -10.54 -12.47 1.04
C ARG A 208 -10.13 -12.76 -0.40
N THR A 209 -11.11 -12.85 -1.31
CA THR A 209 -10.88 -13.24 -2.70
C THR A 209 -11.21 -12.13 -3.70
N MET A 210 -11.74 -11.01 -3.22
CA MET A 210 -12.07 -9.85 -4.06
C MET A 210 -10.84 -9.05 -4.48
N VAL A 211 -9.75 -9.18 -3.71
CA VAL A 211 -8.45 -8.56 -3.97
C VAL A 211 -7.36 -9.58 -3.67
N GLU A 212 -6.19 -9.37 -4.25
CA GLU A 212 -5.00 -10.13 -3.94
C GLU A 212 -4.34 -9.56 -2.68
N TRP A 213 -4.13 -10.40 -1.66
CA TRP A 213 -3.48 -10.03 -0.40
C TRP A 213 -2.02 -10.51 -0.41
N GLY A 214 -1.10 -9.69 0.14
CA GLY A 214 0.34 -9.95 0.23
C GLY A 214 0.97 -9.44 1.52
#